data_AF-A0A918VQ11-F1
#
_entry.id   AF-A0A918VQ11-F1
#
_cell.length_a   1.000
_cell.length_b   1.000
_cell.length_c   1.000
_cell.angle_alpha   90.00
_cell.angle_beta   90.00
_cell.angle_gamma   90.00
#
_symmetry.space_group_name_H-M   'P 1'
#
loop_
_entity.id
_entity.type
_entity.pdbx_description
1 polymer ?
#
loop_
_entity_poly.entity_id
_entity_poly.type
_entity_poly.pdbx_seq_one_letter_code
_entity_poly.pdbx_strand_id
1 'polypeptide(L)'
;MAIEFGSPNLPAMRDGKNGTILSADYFNPIFARLDGRLHVVEQLRASWLEAVDTVTRQGLTRIDVVLAPAFEKLGQVLELGFLVVSSSTPATLSEGANITFVTDAGVQSELFTPSPMLSVQRRGSVDDWAVVKLMAPYNRTTRELQVQVVATSGDGLEHDDWDIGALAGSTAAQLAMLDRVETARAEVAANRAAVTADKQTVAADKAAVTALRSETLTYRNAAETFRNEAAASAAAAALFDPASFYPKSETYTRSQVETLIADAVNALISGAPGALDTLNELAAAFGNDPNFATTVLNSLATKAPIAATQVSTNVTLVPGQRAWVMSDAAARTATLPSNPSTGTEVQVARVGANLVTINRNGKTIAGLSENLVIDEDLRIVSLTYVGSTWRVTAGSIA
;
A
#
# COMPACT_ATOMS: atom_id res chain seq x y z
N MET A 1 35.98 -58.97 -136.25
CA MET A 1 36.10 -60.11 -137.19
C MET A 1 34.83 -60.11 -138.03
N ALA A 2 34.87 -59.46 -139.19
CA ALA A 2 33.69 -59.34 -140.05
C ALA A 2 33.53 -60.66 -140.82
N ILE A 3 32.40 -61.34 -140.60
CA ILE A 3 32.01 -62.52 -141.38
C ILE A 3 31.20 -61.97 -142.55
N GLU A 4 31.80 -61.91 -143.74
CA GLU A 4 31.09 -61.53 -144.97
C GLU A 4 30.19 -62.67 -145.46
N PHE A 5 29.00 -62.28 -145.90
CA PHE A 5 27.99 -63.19 -146.44
C PHE A 5 28.48 -63.77 -147.77
N GLY A 6 28.73 -65.09 -147.83
CA GLY A 6 29.27 -65.78 -149.01
C GLY A 6 30.52 -66.64 -148.78
N SER A 7 30.99 -66.80 -147.54
CA SER A 7 32.12 -67.70 -147.25
C SER A 7 31.83 -69.12 -147.77
N PRO A 8 32.71 -69.70 -148.61
CA PRO A 8 32.42 -70.90 -149.40
C PRO A 8 32.21 -72.18 -148.58
N ASN A 9 32.37 -72.12 -147.26
CA ASN A 9 32.27 -73.25 -146.34
C ASN A 9 31.02 -73.24 -145.45
N LEU A 10 30.09 -72.30 -145.63
CA LEU A 10 28.80 -72.34 -144.93
C LEU A 10 27.72 -72.96 -145.84
N PRO A 11 27.03 -74.03 -145.41
CA PRO A 11 25.90 -74.58 -146.15
C PRO A 11 24.85 -73.49 -146.41
N ALA A 12 24.42 -73.36 -147.67
CA ALA A 12 23.40 -72.40 -148.06
C ALA A 12 22.13 -72.64 -147.23
N MET A 13 21.80 -71.70 -146.34
CA MET A 13 20.60 -71.78 -145.50
C MET A 13 19.38 -71.77 -146.43
N ARG A 14 18.52 -72.78 -146.32
CA ARG A 14 17.30 -72.91 -147.13
C ARG A 14 16.07 -72.73 -146.25
N ASP A 15 15.04 -72.08 -146.77
CA ASP A 15 13.74 -72.01 -146.11
C ASP A 15 13.13 -73.43 -146.01
N GLY A 16 12.70 -73.80 -144.80
CA GLY A 16 12.09 -75.08 -144.50
C GLY A 16 10.72 -75.31 -145.16
N LYS A 17 10.06 -74.28 -145.73
CA LYS A 17 8.77 -74.45 -146.42
C LYS A 17 8.90 -74.81 -147.91
N ASN A 18 9.83 -74.17 -148.63
CA ASN A 18 9.94 -74.34 -150.09
C ASN A 18 11.36 -74.70 -150.59
N GLY A 19 12.35 -74.90 -149.70
CA GLY A 19 13.71 -75.30 -150.08
C GLY A 19 14.53 -74.21 -150.80
N THR A 20 13.99 -72.98 -150.89
CA THR A 20 14.64 -71.81 -151.49
C THR A 20 15.86 -71.39 -150.69
N ILE A 21 16.99 -71.15 -151.36
CA ILE A 21 18.21 -70.65 -150.73
C ILE A 21 17.94 -69.22 -150.25
N LEU A 22 18.07 -68.99 -148.94
CA LEU A 22 17.99 -67.68 -148.33
C LEU A 22 19.23 -66.89 -148.75
N SER A 23 19.04 -65.95 -149.66
CA SER A 23 20.10 -65.08 -150.19
C SER A 23 20.38 -63.90 -149.26
N ALA A 24 21.38 -63.10 -149.60
CA ALA A 24 21.65 -61.82 -148.94
C ALA A 24 20.39 -60.92 -148.88
N ASP A 25 19.50 -61.02 -149.86
CA ASP A 25 18.26 -60.24 -149.92
C ASP A 25 17.28 -60.58 -148.78
N TYR A 26 17.37 -61.78 -148.21
CA TYR A 26 16.55 -62.18 -147.06
C TYR A 26 17.13 -61.66 -145.73
N PHE A 27 18.45 -61.73 -145.56
CA PHE A 27 19.10 -61.38 -144.30
C PHE A 27 19.42 -59.89 -144.14
N ASN A 28 19.75 -59.19 -145.23
CA ASN A 28 20.08 -57.76 -145.20
C ASN A 28 18.98 -56.89 -144.57
N PRO A 29 17.67 -57.08 -144.87
CA PRO A 29 16.60 -56.30 -144.24
C PRO A 29 16.45 -56.59 -142.74
N ILE A 30 16.73 -57.82 -142.31
CA ILE A 30 16.66 -58.23 -140.89
C ILE A 30 17.80 -57.59 -140.11
N PHE A 31 19.04 -57.67 -140.64
CA PHE A 31 20.19 -57.06 -140.00
C PHE A 31 20.09 -55.53 -139.98
N ALA A 32 19.61 -54.90 -141.06
CA ALA A 32 19.34 -53.46 -141.08
C ALA A 32 18.30 -53.05 -140.02
N ARG A 33 17.28 -53.87 -139.77
CA ARG A 33 16.28 -53.63 -138.72
C ARG A 33 16.86 -53.81 -137.32
N LEU A 34 17.70 -54.82 -137.11
CA LEU A 34 18.40 -55.05 -135.85
C LEU A 34 19.36 -53.90 -135.53
N ASP A 35 20.13 -53.46 -136.53
CA ASP A 35 21.05 -52.33 -136.43
C ASP A 35 20.31 -51.03 -136.11
N GLY A 36 19.19 -50.77 -136.80
CA GLY A 36 18.33 -49.62 -136.47
C GLY A 36 17.78 -49.66 -135.04
N ARG A 37 17.38 -50.83 -134.53
CA ARG A 37 16.93 -50.97 -133.13
C ARG A 37 18.09 -50.79 -132.14
N LEU A 38 19.26 -51.32 -132.45
CA LEU A 38 20.45 -51.18 -131.63
C LEU A 38 20.89 -49.72 -131.55
N HIS A 39 20.90 -49.02 -132.68
CA HIS A 39 21.20 -47.60 -132.76
C HIS A 39 20.25 -46.74 -131.91
N VAL A 40 18.94 -47.03 -131.94
CA VAL A 40 17.96 -46.35 -131.09
C VAL A 40 18.23 -46.60 -129.60
N VAL A 41 18.61 -47.82 -129.21
CA VAL A 41 18.97 -48.15 -127.82
C VAL A 41 20.26 -47.45 -127.39
N GLU A 42 21.26 -47.33 -128.28
CA GLU A 42 22.50 -46.60 -128.01
C GLU A 42 22.24 -45.09 -127.82
N GLN A 43 21.38 -44.50 -128.64
CA GLN A 43 20.96 -43.10 -128.48
C GLN A 43 20.20 -42.89 -127.15
N LEU A 44 19.27 -43.79 -126.81
CA LEU A 44 18.58 -43.76 -125.51
C LEU A 44 19.56 -43.85 -124.35
N ARG A 45 20.56 -44.75 -124.41
CA ARG A 45 21.58 -44.89 -123.37
C ARG A 45 22.42 -43.63 -123.22
N ALA A 46 22.82 -42.99 -124.32
CA ALA A 46 23.54 -41.73 -124.28
C ALA A 46 22.71 -40.63 -123.58
N SER A 47 21.42 -40.52 -123.92
CA SER A 47 20.49 -39.59 -123.27
C SER A 47 20.30 -39.88 -121.77
N TRP A 48 20.20 -41.14 -121.36
CA TRP A 48 20.12 -41.51 -119.94
C TRP A 48 21.36 -41.13 -119.15
N LEU A 49 22.56 -41.34 -119.71
CA LEU A 49 23.81 -40.96 -119.05
C LEU A 49 23.91 -39.44 -118.89
N GLU A 50 23.50 -38.66 -119.89
CA GLU A 50 23.46 -37.21 -119.82
C GLU A 50 22.42 -36.69 -118.80
N ALA A 51 21.26 -37.35 -118.72
CA ALA A 51 20.23 -37.05 -117.73
C ALA A 51 20.73 -37.35 -116.30
N VAL A 52 21.41 -38.48 -116.08
CA VAL A 52 22.02 -38.83 -114.79
C VAL A 52 23.08 -37.80 -114.40
N ASP A 53 23.98 -37.44 -115.32
CA ASP A 53 25.02 -36.43 -115.05
C ASP A 53 24.42 -35.06 -114.70
N THR A 54 23.33 -34.68 -115.38
CA THR A 54 22.60 -33.45 -115.06
C THR A 54 21.99 -33.48 -113.66
N VAL A 55 21.34 -34.59 -113.27
CA VAL A 55 20.75 -34.74 -111.93
C VAL A 55 21.83 -34.76 -110.86
N THR A 56 22.95 -35.47 -111.08
CA THR A 56 24.08 -35.49 -110.15
C THR A 56 24.67 -34.10 -109.97
N ARG A 57 24.92 -33.36 -111.05
CA ARG A 57 25.45 -32.00 -110.99
C ARG A 57 24.50 -31.05 -110.26
N GLN A 58 23.21 -31.09 -110.57
CA GLN A 58 22.19 -30.31 -109.86
C GLN A 58 22.11 -30.68 -108.37
N GLY A 59 22.26 -31.97 -108.04
CA GLY A 59 22.32 -32.48 -106.68
C GLY A 59 23.50 -31.91 -105.90
N LEU A 60 24.71 -31.95 -106.46
CA LEU A 60 25.91 -31.36 -105.86
C LEU A 60 25.75 -29.84 -105.66
N THR A 61 25.28 -29.13 -106.69
CA THR A 61 25.07 -27.67 -106.57
C THR A 61 24.06 -27.33 -105.47
N ARG A 62 22.98 -28.11 -105.30
CA ARG A 62 22.02 -27.88 -104.21
C ARG A 62 22.62 -28.19 -102.84
N ILE A 63 23.48 -29.20 -102.74
CA ILE A 63 24.18 -29.51 -101.49
C ILE A 63 25.08 -28.33 -101.09
N ASP A 64 25.88 -27.83 -102.03
CA ASP A 64 26.84 -26.76 -101.74
C ASP A 64 26.18 -25.40 -101.49
N VAL A 65 25.14 -25.05 -102.27
CA VAL A 65 24.53 -23.72 -102.20
C VAL A 65 23.47 -23.60 -101.10
N VAL A 66 22.79 -24.71 -100.74
CA VAL A 66 21.63 -24.67 -99.85
C VAL A 66 21.87 -25.43 -98.55
N LEU A 67 22.40 -26.66 -98.63
CA LEU A 67 22.50 -27.53 -97.46
C LEU A 67 23.74 -27.22 -96.62
N ALA A 68 24.91 -26.99 -97.22
CA ALA A 68 26.13 -26.70 -96.48
C ALA A 68 26.00 -25.44 -95.58
N PRO A 69 25.49 -24.28 -96.05
CA PRO A 69 25.28 -23.11 -95.19
C PRO A 69 24.24 -23.36 -94.09
N ALA A 70 23.22 -24.18 -94.36
CA ALA A 70 22.20 -24.51 -93.37
C ALA A 70 22.76 -25.39 -92.24
N PHE A 71 23.65 -26.34 -92.56
CA PHE A 71 24.34 -27.15 -91.57
C PHE A 71 25.36 -26.35 -90.75
N GLU A 72 26.10 -25.43 -91.38
CA GLU A 72 26.98 -24.51 -90.66
C GLU A 72 26.19 -23.64 -89.68
N LYS A 73 25.05 -23.09 -90.12
CA LYS A 73 24.18 -22.29 -89.24
C LYS A 73 23.64 -23.12 -88.08
N LEU A 74 23.24 -24.37 -88.31
CA LEU A 74 22.81 -25.30 -87.25
C LEU A 74 23.93 -25.65 -86.27
N GLY A 75 25.15 -25.91 -86.77
CA GLY A 75 26.32 -26.15 -85.93
C GLY A 75 26.62 -24.94 -85.04
N GLN A 76 26.58 -23.74 -85.61
CA GLN A 76 26.77 -22.49 -84.86
C GLN A 76 25.66 -22.23 -83.83
N VAL A 77 24.40 -22.55 -84.13
CA VAL A 77 23.29 -22.49 -83.16
C VAL A 77 23.55 -23.42 -81.97
N LEU A 78 24.08 -24.62 -82.23
CA LEU A 78 24.38 -25.62 -81.20
C LEU A 78 25.61 -25.25 -80.35
N GLU A 79 26.64 -24.65 -80.95
CA GLU A 79 27.89 -24.30 -80.26
C GLU A 79 27.82 -22.98 -79.48
N LEU A 80 27.22 -21.93 -80.07
CA LEU A 80 27.23 -20.59 -79.49
C LEU A 80 26.00 -20.29 -78.62
N GLY A 81 24.92 -21.07 -78.80
CA GLY A 81 23.65 -20.89 -78.10
C GLY A 81 22.89 -19.61 -78.54
N PHE A 82 21.59 -19.57 -78.27
CA PHE A 82 20.72 -18.42 -78.57
C PHE A 82 20.57 -17.45 -77.38
N LEU A 83 21.29 -17.70 -76.28
CA LEU A 83 21.01 -17.14 -74.96
C LEU A 83 21.85 -15.91 -74.62
N VAL A 84 22.96 -15.66 -75.32
CA VAL A 84 23.87 -14.54 -75.02
C VAL A 84 24.22 -13.79 -76.30
N VAL A 85 24.31 -12.48 -76.19
CA VAL A 85 24.75 -11.59 -77.27
C VAL A 85 25.60 -10.46 -76.69
N SER A 86 26.61 -10.04 -77.44
CA SER A 86 27.45 -8.91 -77.07
C SER A 86 26.90 -7.58 -77.63
N SER A 87 27.20 -6.47 -76.96
CA SER A 87 26.89 -5.13 -77.44
C SER A 87 27.99 -4.15 -77.06
N SER A 88 28.44 -3.38 -78.05
CA SER A 88 29.33 -2.23 -77.85
C SER A 88 28.62 -0.87 -77.79
N THR A 89 27.38 -0.85 -77.30
CA THR A 89 26.65 0.41 -77.12
C THR A 89 27.10 1.10 -75.84
N PRO A 90 27.58 2.35 -75.88
CA PRO A 90 27.88 3.12 -74.67
C PRO A 90 26.62 3.30 -73.82
N ALA A 91 26.68 2.91 -72.55
CA ALA A 91 25.56 3.03 -71.63
C ALA A 91 26.02 3.18 -70.17
N THR A 92 25.29 3.98 -69.38
CA THR A 92 25.43 3.98 -67.92
C THR A 92 24.29 3.17 -67.30
N LEU A 93 24.63 2.16 -66.51
CA LEU A 93 23.63 1.34 -65.82
C LEU A 93 23.11 2.07 -64.57
N SER A 94 21.88 2.57 -64.64
CA SER A 94 21.19 3.22 -63.51
C SER A 94 19.79 2.65 -63.34
N GLU A 95 19.36 2.41 -62.10
CA GLU A 95 18.07 1.79 -61.80
C GLU A 95 16.90 2.65 -62.36
N GLY A 96 15.98 2.00 -63.07
CA GLY A 96 14.85 2.65 -63.75
C GLY A 96 15.17 3.26 -65.12
N ALA A 97 16.43 3.31 -65.55
CA ALA A 97 16.79 3.85 -66.85
C ALA A 97 16.33 2.97 -68.01
N ASN A 98 15.92 3.61 -69.11
CA ASN A 98 15.60 2.94 -70.36
C ASN A 98 16.81 3.03 -71.29
N ILE A 99 17.31 1.89 -71.75
CA ILE A 99 18.52 1.78 -72.56
C ILE A 99 18.17 1.00 -73.84
N THR A 100 18.69 1.46 -74.99
CA THR A 100 18.61 0.75 -76.26
C THR A 100 20.00 0.24 -76.61
N PHE A 101 20.24 -1.05 -76.43
CA PHE A 101 21.48 -1.69 -76.87
C PHE A 101 21.38 -2.05 -78.35
N VAL A 102 22.42 -1.74 -79.12
CA VAL A 102 22.63 -2.29 -80.46
C VAL A 102 23.60 -3.45 -80.33
N THR A 103 23.12 -4.67 -80.60
CA THR A 103 23.95 -5.87 -80.48
C THR A 103 25.00 -5.93 -81.58
N ASP A 104 26.17 -6.47 -81.27
CA ASP A 104 27.29 -6.58 -82.19
C ASP A 104 26.92 -7.44 -83.40
N ALA A 105 27.42 -7.06 -84.58
CA ALA A 105 27.11 -7.78 -85.81
C ALA A 105 27.75 -9.18 -85.77
N GLY A 106 26.94 -10.21 -85.94
CA GLY A 106 27.44 -11.58 -85.96
C GLY A 106 26.32 -12.60 -85.84
N VAL A 107 26.70 -13.87 -85.85
CA VAL A 107 25.75 -14.99 -85.79
C VAL A 107 24.95 -14.97 -84.48
N GLN A 108 25.55 -14.54 -83.37
CA GLN A 108 24.88 -14.45 -82.08
C GLN A 108 23.68 -13.47 -82.11
N SER A 109 23.83 -12.28 -82.72
CA SER A 109 22.72 -11.33 -82.83
C SER A 109 21.62 -11.81 -83.79
N GLU A 110 21.96 -12.57 -84.82
CA GLU A 110 20.95 -13.19 -85.68
C GLU A 110 20.13 -14.27 -84.98
N LEU A 111 20.71 -14.98 -84.02
CA LEU A 111 20.11 -16.13 -83.35
C LEU A 111 19.47 -15.79 -81.99
N PHE A 112 19.88 -14.68 -81.37
CA PHE A 112 19.48 -14.29 -80.04
C PHE A 112 17.94 -14.25 -79.87
N THR A 113 17.46 -14.90 -78.81
CA THR A 113 16.04 -14.88 -78.42
C THR A 113 15.92 -14.40 -76.97
N PRO A 114 15.73 -13.09 -76.75
CA PRO A 114 15.68 -12.55 -75.41
C PRO A 114 14.45 -13.05 -74.64
N SER A 115 14.65 -13.39 -73.38
CA SER A 115 13.58 -13.56 -72.40
C SER A 115 13.06 -12.20 -71.90
N PRO A 116 11.89 -12.14 -71.26
CA PRO A 116 11.35 -10.90 -70.69
C PRO A 116 12.29 -10.20 -69.69
N MET A 117 13.16 -10.96 -69.04
CA MET A 117 14.24 -10.47 -68.18
C MET A 117 15.57 -10.89 -68.76
N LEU A 118 16.56 -10.00 -68.72
CA LEU A 118 17.91 -10.23 -69.24
C LEU A 118 18.94 -9.80 -68.19
N SER A 119 20.12 -10.40 -68.22
CA SER A 119 21.30 -9.89 -67.53
C SER A 119 22.11 -9.06 -68.51
N VAL A 120 22.62 -7.94 -68.04
CA VAL A 120 23.66 -7.17 -68.72
C VAL A 120 24.86 -7.21 -67.81
N GLN A 121 26.01 -7.62 -68.31
CA GLN A 121 27.24 -7.67 -67.53
C GLN A 121 28.37 -7.11 -68.37
N ARG A 122 29.29 -6.41 -67.72
CA ARG A 122 30.49 -5.93 -68.38
C ARG A 122 31.44 -7.10 -68.66
N ARG A 123 32.01 -7.16 -69.86
CA ARG A 123 32.97 -8.20 -70.25
C ARG A 123 34.29 -8.04 -69.50
N GLY A 124 34.72 -6.80 -69.26
CA GLY A 124 35.93 -6.45 -68.52
C GLY A 124 35.79 -6.49 -67.00
N SER A 125 34.57 -6.57 -66.44
CA SER A 125 34.34 -6.57 -64.99
C SER A 125 33.10 -7.35 -64.60
N VAL A 126 33.25 -8.32 -63.69
CA VAL A 126 32.10 -9.07 -63.20
C VAL A 126 31.24 -8.28 -62.21
N ASP A 127 31.78 -7.20 -61.64
CA ASP A 127 31.14 -6.39 -60.61
C ASP A 127 30.16 -5.36 -61.21
N ASP A 128 30.34 -5.00 -62.49
CA ASP A 128 29.45 -4.11 -63.22
C ASP A 128 28.38 -4.93 -63.95
N TRP A 129 27.18 -5.03 -63.36
CA TRP A 129 26.07 -5.79 -63.92
C TRP A 129 24.72 -5.11 -63.68
N ALA A 130 23.74 -5.44 -64.52
CA ALA A 130 22.35 -5.08 -64.33
C ALA A 130 21.41 -6.24 -64.67
N VAL A 131 20.29 -6.27 -63.97
CA VAL A 131 19.12 -7.05 -64.38
C VAL A 131 18.17 -6.09 -65.07
N VAL A 132 17.80 -6.41 -66.31
CA VAL A 132 16.99 -5.53 -67.15
C VAL A 132 15.74 -6.24 -67.64
N LYS A 133 14.68 -5.48 -67.89
CA LYS A 133 13.41 -5.94 -68.43
C LYS A 133 13.30 -5.56 -69.90
N LEU A 134 12.93 -6.50 -70.76
CA LEU A 134 12.67 -6.23 -72.17
C LEU A 134 11.43 -5.33 -72.32
N MET A 135 11.57 -4.20 -73.02
CA MET A 135 10.49 -3.24 -73.24
C MET A 135 9.79 -3.40 -74.59
N ALA A 136 10.51 -3.86 -75.60
CA ALA A 136 10.00 -4.09 -76.94
C ALA A 136 10.63 -5.36 -77.56
N PRO A 137 9.95 -6.02 -78.53
CA PRO A 137 10.54 -7.15 -79.23
C PRO A 137 11.89 -6.79 -79.87
N TYR A 138 12.87 -7.68 -79.75
CA TYR A 138 14.20 -7.50 -80.34
C TYR A 138 14.12 -7.41 -81.87
N ASN A 139 14.63 -6.32 -82.42
CA ASN A 139 14.64 -6.09 -83.85
C ASN A 139 15.91 -6.71 -84.45
N ARG A 140 15.76 -7.86 -85.13
CA ARG A 140 16.90 -8.57 -85.74
C ARG A 140 17.54 -7.82 -86.91
N THR A 141 16.77 -6.97 -87.60
CA THR A 141 17.28 -6.20 -88.74
C THR A 141 18.12 -5.02 -88.27
N THR A 142 17.63 -4.27 -87.27
CA THR A 142 18.36 -3.12 -86.70
C THR A 142 19.32 -3.50 -85.58
N ARG A 143 19.20 -4.72 -85.04
CA ARG A 143 19.94 -5.25 -83.88
C ARG A 143 19.65 -4.52 -82.57
N GLU A 144 18.53 -3.79 -82.51
CA GLU A 144 18.15 -3.00 -81.35
C GLU A 144 17.41 -3.84 -80.31
N LEU A 145 17.85 -3.71 -79.07
CA LEU A 145 17.32 -4.33 -77.87
C LEU A 145 16.98 -3.25 -76.84
N GLN A 146 15.69 -2.96 -76.68
CA GLN A 146 15.19 -1.93 -75.78
C GLN A 146 14.84 -2.52 -74.41
N VAL A 147 15.47 -2.01 -73.36
CA VAL A 147 15.36 -2.55 -72.00
C VAL A 147 15.19 -1.46 -70.94
N GLN A 148 14.61 -1.82 -69.80
CA GLN A 148 14.57 -1.00 -68.59
C GLN A 148 15.42 -1.66 -67.50
N VAL A 149 16.30 -0.90 -66.85
CA VAL A 149 17.10 -1.41 -65.73
C VAL A 149 16.22 -1.58 -64.49
N VAL A 150 16.20 -2.79 -63.93
CA VAL A 150 15.43 -3.15 -62.74
C VAL A 150 16.31 -3.15 -61.50
N ALA A 151 17.56 -3.60 -61.63
CA ALA A 151 18.56 -3.56 -60.58
C ALA A 151 19.93 -3.45 -61.24
N THR A 152 20.88 -2.79 -60.57
CA THR A 152 22.25 -2.61 -61.05
C THR A 152 23.23 -2.69 -59.89
N SER A 153 24.47 -3.08 -60.20
CA SER A 153 25.62 -2.99 -59.31
C SER A 153 26.84 -2.62 -60.17
N GLY A 154 27.74 -1.81 -59.63
CA GLY A 154 28.92 -1.38 -60.36
C GLY A 154 29.40 0.02 -59.99
N ASP A 155 30.33 0.52 -60.78
CA ASP A 155 30.96 1.84 -60.63
C ASP A 155 30.06 3.03 -61.03
N GLY A 156 28.93 2.75 -61.69
CA GLY A 156 27.99 3.77 -62.17
C GLY A 156 28.53 4.64 -63.30
N LEU A 157 29.59 4.20 -63.99
CA LEU A 157 30.17 4.88 -65.14
C LEU A 157 29.57 4.37 -66.46
N GLU A 158 29.87 5.07 -67.55
CA GLU A 158 29.51 4.62 -68.90
C GLU A 158 30.53 3.59 -69.40
N HIS A 159 30.05 2.46 -69.91
CA HIS A 159 30.87 1.42 -70.56
C HIS A 159 30.25 0.99 -71.90
N ASP A 160 31.03 0.28 -72.71
CA ASP A 160 30.69 -0.14 -74.08
C ASP A 160 31.14 -1.58 -74.37
N ASP A 161 31.29 -2.41 -73.33
CA ASP A 161 31.71 -3.80 -73.44
C ASP A 161 30.72 -4.76 -72.78
N TRP A 162 29.48 -4.78 -73.27
CA TRP A 162 28.39 -5.51 -72.64
C TRP A 162 28.23 -6.93 -73.19
N ASP A 163 28.04 -7.89 -72.30
CA ASP A 163 27.49 -9.20 -72.59
C ASP A 163 26.09 -9.32 -72.00
N ILE A 164 25.13 -9.63 -72.86
CA ILE A 164 23.69 -9.60 -72.56
C ILE A 164 23.14 -11.01 -72.66
N GLY A 165 22.65 -11.54 -71.54
CA GLY A 165 22.17 -12.91 -71.40
C GLY A 165 20.67 -13.00 -71.13
N ALA A 166 20.01 -14.01 -71.69
CA ALA A 166 18.66 -14.39 -71.35
C ALA A 166 18.62 -15.03 -69.95
N LEU A 167 17.77 -14.50 -69.06
CA LEU A 167 17.58 -15.03 -67.72
C LEU A 167 16.38 -15.97 -67.64
N ALA A 168 16.48 -16.98 -66.76
CA ALA A 168 15.37 -17.86 -66.44
C ALA A 168 14.24 -17.07 -65.74
N GLY A 169 12.98 -17.40 -66.04
CA GLY A 169 11.81 -16.70 -65.49
C GLY A 169 11.70 -16.72 -63.96
N SER A 170 12.43 -17.60 -63.27
CA SER A 170 12.50 -17.68 -61.80
C SER A 170 13.09 -16.42 -61.15
N THR A 171 13.98 -15.70 -61.83
CA THR A 171 14.64 -14.51 -61.26
C THR A 171 13.66 -13.34 -61.08
N ALA A 172 12.70 -13.17 -61.98
CA ALA A 172 11.61 -12.18 -61.83
C ALA A 172 10.74 -12.47 -60.59
N ALA A 173 10.44 -13.75 -60.35
CA ALA A 173 9.66 -14.17 -59.20
C ALA A 173 10.43 -13.94 -57.88
N GLN A 174 11.75 -14.11 -57.90
CA GLN A 174 12.62 -13.84 -56.74
C GLN A 174 12.70 -12.34 -56.41
N LEU A 175 12.84 -11.47 -57.40
CA LEU A 175 12.80 -10.00 -57.21
C LEU A 175 11.46 -9.53 -56.63
N ALA A 176 10.34 -10.02 -57.18
CA ALA A 176 9.01 -9.69 -56.66
C ALA A 176 8.78 -10.20 -55.22
N MET A 177 9.40 -11.33 -54.86
CA MET A 177 9.33 -11.84 -53.49
C MET A 177 10.19 -10.99 -52.53
N LEU A 178 11.35 -10.52 -52.96
CA LEU A 178 12.22 -9.65 -52.16
C LEU A 178 11.52 -8.33 -51.81
N ASP A 179 10.91 -7.66 -52.80
CA ASP A 179 10.16 -6.42 -52.60
C ASP A 179 9.00 -6.58 -51.59
N ARG A 180 8.26 -7.71 -51.67
CA ARG A 180 7.22 -8.05 -50.69
C ARG A 180 7.78 -8.24 -49.29
N VAL A 181 8.96 -8.88 -49.17
CA VAL A 181 9.62 -9.09 -47.87
C VAL A 181 10.11 -7.77 -47.28
N GLU A 182 10.64 -6.86 -48.09
CA GLU A 182 11.09 -5.55 -47.64
C GLU A 182 9.93 -4.68 -47.17
N THR A 183 8.83 -4.66 -47.92
CA THR A 183 7.59 -3.99 -47.53
C THR A 183 7.07 -4.53 -46.19
N ALA A 184 6.99 -5.86 -46.05
CA ALA A 184 6.55 -6.49 -44.81
C ALA A 184 7.49 -6.18 -43.62
N ARG A 185 8.80 -6.09 -43.84
CA ARG A 185 9.76 -5.69 -42.81
C ARG A 185 9.54 -4.25 -42.36
N ALA A 186 9.26 -3.33 -43.28
CA ALA A 186 8.95 -1.95 -42.95
C ALA A 186 7.67 -1.83 -42.10
N GLU A 187 6.62 -2.58 -42.44
CA GLU A 187 5.39 -2.65 -41.64
C GLU A 187 5.64 -3.19 -40.23
N VAL A 188 6.43 -4.27 -40.10
CA VAL A 188 6.78 -4.83 -38.78
C VAL A 188 7.57 -3.82 -37.94
N ALA A 189 8.46 -3.04 -38.55
CA ALA A 189 9.19 -1.99 -37.85
C ALA A 189 8.26 -0.88 -37.35
N ALA A 190 7.30 -0.43 -38.17
CA ALA A 190 6.28 0.55 -37.78
C ALA A 190 5.40 0.01 -36.64
N ASN A 191 4.93 -1.24 -36.74
CA ASN A 191 4.14 -1.89 -35.69
C ASN A 191 4.91 -1.99 -34.37
N ARG A 192 6.22 -2.29 -34.41
CA ARG A 192 7.06 -2.32 -33.21
C ARG A 192 7.17 -0.94 -32.55
N ALA A 193 7.28 0.13 -33.34
CA ALA A 193 7.31 1.49 -32.82
C ALA A 193 5.97 1.85 -32.16
N ALA A 194 4.84 1.52 -32.79
CA ALA A 194 3.51 1.73 -32.22
C ALA A 194 3.32 0.99 -30.89
N VAL A 195 3.69 -0.30 -30.82
CA VAL A 195 3.62 -1.09 -29.57
C VAL A 195 4.50 -0.49 -28.46
N THR A 196 5.63 0.12 -28.82
CA THR A 196 6.51 0.79 -27.85
C THR A 196 5.84 2.06 -27.29
N ALA A 197 5.16 2.83 -28.13
CA ALA A 197 4.38 3.99 -27.69
C ALA A 197 3.20 3.56 -26.79
N ASP A 198 2.44 2.54 -27.20
CA ASP A 198 1.32 2.02 -26.39
C ASP A 198 1.77 1.55 -25.01
N LYS A 199 2.94 0.90 -24.92
CA LYS A 199 3.52 0.50 -23.62
C LYS A 199 3.81 1.70 -22.71
N GLN A 200 4.24 2.84 -23.27
CA GLN A 200 4.47 4.06 -22.49
C GLN A 200 3.14 4.64 -21.97
N THR A 201 2.11 4.68 -22.82
CA THR A 201 0.76 5.09 -22.43
C THR A 201 0.21 4.21 -21.30
N VAL A 202 0.29 2.88 -21.44
CA VAL A 202 -0.16 1.94 -20.41
C VAL A 202 0.61 2.11 -19.10
N ALA A 203 1.92 2.40 -19.15
CA ALA A 203 2.71 2.69 -17.96
C ALA A 203 2.24 3.98 -17.25
N ALA A 204 1.92 5.03 -18.02
CA ALA A 204 1.37 6.27 -17.49
C ALA A 204 -0.02 6.06 -16.87
N ASP A 205 -0.91 5.33 -17.55
CA ASP A 205 -2.25 4.99 -17.04
C ASP A 205 -2.15 4.19 -15.74
N LYS A 206 -1.23 3.22 -15.67
CA LYS A 206 -0.99 2.44 -14.45
C LYS A 206 -0.55 3.33 -13.28
N ALA A 207 0.30 4.32 -13.54
CA ALA A 207 0.72 5.28 -12.53
C ALA A 207 -0.46 6.15 -12.06
N ALA A 208 -1.27 6.65 -12.99
CA ALA A 208 -2.48 7.43 -12.68
C ALA A 208 -3.49 6.63 -11.85
N VAL A 209 -3.78 5.38 -12.23
CA VAL A 209 -4.67 4.48 -11.47
C VAL A 209 -4.14 4.21 -10.07
N THR A 210 -2.81 4.08 -9.91
CA THR A 210 -2.19 3.90 -8.60
C THR A 210 -2.38 5.14 -7.72
N ALA A 211 -2.22 6.35 -8.28
CA ALA A 211 -2.48 7.59 -7.55
C ALA A 211 -3.95 7.73 -7.13
N LEU A 212 -4.89 7.48 -8.05
CA LEU A 212 -6.33 7.50 -7.77
C LEU A 212 -6.73 6.50 -6.68
N ARG A 213 -6.14 5.30 -6.69
CA ARG A 213 -6.36 4.29 -5.64
C ARG A 213 -5.92 4.80 -4.27
N SER A 214 -4.76 5.45 -4.19
CA SER A 214 -4.26 6.03 -2.93
C SER A 214 -5.19 7.13 -2.42
N GLU A 215 -5.64 8.03 -3.29
CA GLU A 215 -6.59 9.09 -2.92
C GLU A 215 -7.92 8.52 -2.43
N THR A 216 -8.46 7.51 -3.13
CA THR A 216 -9.69 6.82 -2.73
C THR A 216 -9.56 6.14 -1.36
N LEU A 217 -8.39 5.58 -1.04
CA LEU A 217 -8.12 4.99 0.26
C LEU A 217 -8.13 6.06 1.37
N THR A 218 -7.58 7.25 1.11
CA THR A 218 -7.65 8.39 2.05
C THR A 218 -9.09 8.79 2.34
N TYR A 219 -9.93 8.96 1.30
CA TYR A 219 -11.34 9.29 1.49
C TYR A 219 -12.09 8.19 2.24
N ARG A 220 -11.80 6.91 1.94
CA ARG A 220 -12.40 5.77 2.66
C ARG A 220 -12.05 5.81 4.14
N ASN A 221 -10.78 6.01 4.48
CA ASN A 221 -10.33 6.06 5.88
C ASN A 221 -10.96 7.26 6.62
N ALA A 222 -11.04 8.43 5.98
CA ALA A 222 -11.72 9.59 6.56
C ALA A 222 -13.20 9.31 6.84
N ALA A 223 -13.91 8.69 5.90
CA ALA A 223 -15.31 8.30 6.08
C ALA A 223 -15.51 7.25 7.19
N GLU A 224 -14.54 6.36 7.39
CA GLU A 224 -14.55 5.40 8.49
C GLU A 224 -14.35 6.09 9.86
N THR A 225 -13.42 7.04 9.95
CA THR A 225 -13.26 7.88 11.15
C THR A 225 -14.55 8.63 11.48
N PHE A 226 -15.17 9.30 10.50
CA PHE A 226 -16.45 10.00 10.73
C PHE A 226 -17.56 9.07 11.20
N ARG A 227 -17.66 7.86 10.63
CA ARG A 227 -18.64 6.86 11.10
C ARG A 227 -18.38 6.45 12.55
N ASN A 228 -17.12 6.23 12.92
CA ASN A 228 -16.76 5.83 14.29
C ASN A 228 -17.05 6.96 15.30
N GLU A 229 -16.74 8.21 14.95
CA GLU A 229 -17.06 9.39 15.77
C GLU A 229 -18.57 9.59 15.93
N ALA A 230 -19.35 9.41 14.86
CA ALA A 230 -20.80 9.47 14.91
C ALA A 230 -21.39 8.34 15.79
N ALA A 231 -20.87 7.12 15.66
CA ALA A 231 -21.29 5.99 16.50
C ALA A 231 -20.94 6.23 17.99
N ALA A 232 -19.76 6.77 18.28
CA ALA A 232 -19.35 7.13 19.63
C ALA A 232 -20.26 8.24 20.21
N SER A 233 -20.59 9.25 19.42
CA SER A 233 -21.50 10.32 19.81
C SER A 233 -22.92 9.80 20.08
N ALA A 234 -23.41 8.89 19.24
CA ALA A 234 -24.70 8.24 19.44
C ALA A 234 -24.73 7.37 20.71
N ALA A 235 -23.65 6.62 20.99
CA ALA A 235 -23.51 5.85 22.23
C ALA A 235 -23.47 6.75 23.47
N ALA A 236 -22.74 7.87 23.40
CA ALA A 236 -22.71 8.87 24.47
C ALA A 236 -24.10 9.48 24.71
N ALA A 237 -24.83 9.79 23.64
CA ALA A 237 -26.21 10.29 23.73
C ALA A 237 -27.18 9.25 24.32
N ALA A 238 -26.97 7.95 24.07
CA ALA A 238 -27.81 6.89 24.64
C ALA A 238 -27.61 6.70 26.16
N LEU A 239 -26.42 7.03 26.68
CA LEU A 239 -26.11 7.03 28.11
C LEU A 239 -26.42 8.36 28.80
N PHE A 240 -26.78 9.40 28.02
CA PHE A 240 -27.14 10.69 28.57
C PHE A 240 -28.44 10.57 29.35
N ASP A 241 -28.37 10.81 30.66
CA ASP A 241 -29.53 10.98 31.52
C ASP A 241 -29.86 12.48 31.63
N PRO A 242 -30.98 12.95 31.05
CA PRO A 242 -31.41 14.34 31.17
C PRO A 242 -31.66 14.79 32.62
N ALA A 243 -31.93 13.87 33.55
CA ALA A 243 -32.13 14.19 34.97
C ALA A 243 -30.81 14.52 35.69
N SER A 244 -29.67 14.04 35.16
CA SER A 244 -28.33 14.35 35.68
C SER A 244 -27.81 15.72 35.23
N PHE A 245 -28.46 16.36 34.25
CA PHE A 245 -28.22 17.76 33.92
C PHE A 245 -28.94 18.61 34.95
N TYR A 246 -28.22 19.26 35.87
CA TYR A 246 -28.79 20.21 36.84
C TYR A 246 -29.73 21.19 36.13
N PRO A 247 -31.05 20.95 36.14
CA PRO A 247 -31.94 21.88 35.51
C PRO A 247 -32.04 23.03 36.51
N LYS A 248 -31.86 24.27 36.05
CA LYS A 248 -32.15 25.46 36.84
C LYS A 248 -33.59 25.49 37.41
N SER A 249 -34.44 24.51 37.06
CA SER A 249 -35.76 24.29 37.62
C SER A 249 -35.78 23.62 39.00
N GLU A 250 -34.65 23.14 39.53
CA GLU A 250 -34.52 22.80 40.95
C GLU A 250 -34.03 23.98 41.82
N THR A 251 -34.16 25.23 41.34
CA THR A 251 -34.05 26.34 42.28
C THR A 251 -35.33 26.43 43.09
N TYR A 252 -35.27 26.07 44.37
CA TYR A 252 -36.31 26.45 45.32
C TYR A 252 -36.55 27.97 45.22
N THR A 253 -37.80 28.36 45.03
CA THR A 253 -38.19 29.77 45.18
C THR A 253 -37.84 30.25 46.58
N ARG A 254 -37.66 31.56 46.76
CA ARG A 254 -37.41 32.15 48.10
C ARG A 254 -38.44 31.67 49.14
N SER A 255 -39.72 31.55 48.76
CA SER A 255 -40.79 31.08 49.63
C SER A 255 -40.65 29.60 50.03
N GLN A 256 -40.22 28.73 49.11
CA GLN A 256 -39.96 27.33 49.43
C GLN A 256 -38.76 27.18 50.37
N VAL A 257 -37.70 27.98 50.17
CA VAL A 257 -36.56 28.01 51.09
C VAL A 257 -36.99 28.50 52.47
N GLU A 258 -37.78 29.58 52.54
CA GLU A 258 -38.31 30.11 53.80
C GLU A 258 -39.18 29.07 54.54
N THR A 259 -40.01 28.32 53.81
CA THR A 259 -40.84 27.25 54.38
C THR A 259 -40.00 26.09 54.91
N LEU A 260 -39.03 25.60 54.13
CA LEU A 260 -38.13 24.51 54.55
C LEU A 260 -37.30 24.89 55.79
N ILE A 261 -36.84 26.14 55.87
CA ILE A 261 -36.13 26.64 57.05
C ILE A 261 -37.06 26.71 58.26
N ALA A 262 -38.27 27.24 58.09
CA ALA A 262 -39.25 27.32 59.18
C ALA A 262 -39.62 25.93 59.71
N ASP A 263 -39.84 24.95 58.82
CA ASP A 263 -40.14 23.57 59.19
C ASP A 263 -38.98 22.90 59.93
N ALA A 264 -37.73 23.10 59.46
CA ALA A 264 -36.54 22.59 60.13
C ALA A 264 -36.34 23.20 61.53
N VAL A 265 -36.57 24.51 61.66
CA VAL A 265 -36.51 25.22 62.95
C VAL A 265 -37.60 24.73 63.89
N ASN A 266 -38.84 24.58 63.40
CA ASN A 266 -39.94 24.04 64.19
C ASN A 266 -39.68 22.59 64.62
N ALA A 267 -39.08 21.76 63.75
CA ALA A 267 -38.69 20.40 64.10
C ALA A 267 -37.62 20.37 65.20
N LEU A 268 -36.63 21.26 65.14
CA LEU A 268 -35.62 21.42 66.19
C LEU A 268 -36.25 21.92 67.51
N ILE A 269 -37.17 22.87 67.42
CA ILE A 269 -37.85 23.43 68.58
C ILE A 269 -38.88 22.45 69.14
N SER A 270 -39.50 21.56 68.37
CA SER A 270 -40.62 20.74 68.84
C SER A 270 -40.31 19.78 70.01
N GLY A 271 -39.04 19.61 70.41
CA GLY A 271 -38.61 18.92 71.64
C GLY A 271 -37.99 19.81 72.73
N ALA A 272 -37.75 21.10 72.44
CA ALA A 272 -36.99 22.01 73.29
C ALA A 272 -37.81 22.79 74.34
N PRO A 273 -39.09 23.18 74.15
CA PRO A 273 -39.83 24.02 75.10
C PRO A 273 -39.87 23.45 76.52
N GLY A 274 -40.16 22.15 76.68
CA GLY A 274 -40.19 21.52 78.00
C GLY A 274 -38.80 21.47 78.66
N ALA A 275 -37.74 21.23 77.89
CA ALA A 275 -36.37 21.23 78.40
C ALA A 275 -35.90 22.65 78.77
N LEU A 276 -36.28 23.66 77.98
CA LEU A 276 -35.95 25.06 78.22
C LEU A 276 -36.70 25.61 79.43
N ASP A 277 -37.96 25.21 79.60
CA ASP A 277 -38.77 25.50 80.79
C ASP A 277 -38.15 24.85 82.04
N THR A 278 -37.76 23.58 81.95
CA THR A 278 -37.06 22.86 83.05
C THR A 278 -35.75 23.57 83.45
N LEU A 279 -34.95 24.00 82.47
CA LEU A 279 -33.70 24.72 82.75
C LEU A 279 -33.97 26.08 83.42
N ASN A 280 -35.04 26.78 83.04
CA ASN A 280 -35.44 28.04 83.64
C ASN A 280 -35.95 27.85 85.08
N GLU A 281 -36.77 26.83 85.32
CA GLU A 281 -37.23 26.45 86.67
C GLU A 281 -36.07 26.08 87.59
N LEU A 282 -35.09 25.32 87.10
CA LEU A 282 -33.88 24.97 87.86
C LEU A 282 -33.02 26.20 88.18
N ALA A 283 -32.80 27.09 87.20
CA ALA A 283 -32.06 28.33 87.43
C ALA A 283 -32.74 29.21 88.49
N ALA A 284 -34.07 29.34 88.41
CA ALA A 284 -34.87 30.06 89.40
C ALA A 284 -34.81 29.39 90.79
N ALA A 285 -34.82 28.06 90.87
CA ALA A 285 -34.71 27.32 92.13
C ALA A 285 -33.36 27.55 92.85
N PHE A 286 -32.29 27.82 92.10
CA PHE A 286 -30.99 28.23 92.64
C PHE A 286 -30.86 29.75 92.84
N GLY A 287 -31.95 30.50 92.74
CA GLY A 287 -31.98 31.94 92.92
C GLY A 287 -31.29 32.71 91.78
N ASN A 288 -31.15 32.09 90.61
CA ASN A 288 -30.38 32.61 89.47
C ASN A 288 -28.95 33.02 89.85
N ASP A 289 -28.32 32.32 90.80
CA ASP A 289 -26.98 32.64 91.31
C ASP A 289 -25.89 31.96 90.47
N PRO A 290 -25.10 32.70 89.65
CA PRO A 290 -24.00 32.13 88.87
C PRO A 290 -22.88 31.56 89.73
N ASN A 291 -22.81 31.97 91.01
CA ASN A 291 -21.80 31.56 91.97
C ASN A 291 -22.40 30.76 93.13
N PHE A 292 -23.52 30.04 92.89
CA PHE A 292 -24.27 29.30 93.92
C PHE A 292 -23.37 28.53 94.91
N ALA A 293 -22.37 27.80 94.39
CA ALA A 293 -21.42 27.05 95.22
C ALA A 293 -20.63 27.93 96.21
N THR A 294 -20.17 29.09 95.76
CA THR A 294 -19.44 30.07 96.60
C THR A 294 -20.36 30.70 97.64
N THR A 295 -21.59 31.04 97.27
CA THR A 295 -22.59 31.61 98.18
C THR A 295 -22.93 30.65 99.32
N VAL A 296 -23.13 29.36 99.00
CA VAL A 296 -23.37 28.30 99.99
C VAL A 296 -22.16 28.13 100.91
N LEU A 297 -20.94 28.10 100.35
CA LEU A 297 -19.71 27.97 101.12
C LEU A 297 -19.51 29.13 102.11
N ASN A 298 -19.73 30.37 101.66
CA ASN A 298 -19.64 31.55 102.51
C ASN A 298 -20.68 31.54 103.63
N SER A 299 -21.91 31.09 103.34
CA SER A 299 -22.96 30.97 104.36
C SER A 299 -22.57 29.99 105.47
N LEU A 300 -21.94 28.88 105.12
CA LEU A 300 -21.48 27.87 106.08
C LEU A 300 -20.34 28.41 106.98
N ALA A 301 -19.43 29.20 106.42
CA ALA A 301 -18.29 29.77 107.14
C ALA A 301 -18.67 30.77 108.26
N THR A 302 -19.92 31.26 108.29
CA THR A 302 -20.38 32.23 109.30
C THR A 302 -20.89 31.59 110.61
N LYS A 303 -20.84 30.26 110.76
CA LYS A 303 -21.24 29.58 112.00
C LYS A 303 -20.10 29.60 113.04
N ALA A 304 -20.38 29.92 114.30
CA ALA A 304 -19.38 30.11 115.37
C ALA A 304 -18.86 28.78 115.98
N PRO A 305 -17.57 28.67 116.40
CA PRO A 305 -17.00 27.48 117.05
C PRO A 305 -17.22 27.43 118.58
N ILE A 306 -17.48 26.24 119.14
CA ILE A 306 -17.63 25.96 120.59
C ILE A 306 -16.35 25.25 121.11
N ALA A 307 -15.39 25.96 121.71
CA ALA A 307 -14.23 25.33 122.36
C ALA A 307 -13.91 25.99 123.72
N ALA A 308 -13.53 25.19 124.73
CA ALA A 308 -13.22 25.63 126.10
C ALA A 308 -11.76 26.12 126.24
N THR A 309 -11.51 27.11 127.11
CA THR A 309 -10.19 27.74 127.30
C THR A 309 -9.37 27.04 128.39
N GLN A 310 -8.12 26.63 128.10
CA GLN A 310 -7.19 26.12 129.11
C GLN A 310 -6.47 27.27 129.84
N VAL A 311 -6.32 27.18 131.18
CA VAL A 311 -5.73 28.23 132.01
C VAL A 311 -4.81 27.63 133.07
N SER A 312 -3.55 28.08 133.16
CA SER A 312 -2.52 27.50 134.05
C SER A 312 -2.11 28.41 135.22
N THR A 313 -2.83 29.52 135.45
CA THR A 313 -2.67 30.48 136.54
C THR A 313 -4.01 30.75 137.24
N ASN A 314 -4.03 31.58 138.30
CA ASN A 314 -5.29 32.05 138.87
C ASN A 314 -6.04 32.89 137.83
N VAL A 315 -7.34 32.66 137.69
CA VAL A 315 -8.18 33.26 136.62
C VAL A 315 -9.43 33.90 137.18
N THR A 316 -9.88 35.00 136.58
CA THR A 316 -11.23 35.54 136.80
C THR A 316 -12.08 35.21 135.58
N LEU A 317 -13.19 34.50 135.78
CA LEU A 317 -14.03 33.98 134.70
C LEU A 317 -14.98 35.05 134.16
N VAL A 318 -15.34 34.94 132.88
CA VAL A 318 -16.38 35.77 132.22
C VAL A 318 -17.67 34.97 131.94
N PRO A 319 -18.83 35.62 131.78
CA PRO A 319 -20.08 34.92 131.44
C PRO A 319 -19.96 34.01 130.21
N GLY A 320 -20.44 32.77 130.31
CA GLY A 320 -20.40 31.75 129.26
C GLY A 320 -19.07 31.00 129.14
N GLN A 321 -18.06 31.37 129.93
CA GLN A 321 -16.74 30.75 129.81
C GLN A 321 -16.71 29.33 130.37
N ARG A 322 -16.12 28.42 129.59
CA ARG A 322 -15.70 27.08 130.02
C ARG A 322 -14.19 27.09 130.20
N ALA A 323 -13.70 27.03 131.43
CA ALA A 323 -12.29 27.10 131.77
C ALA A 323 -11.77 25.75 132.28
N TRP A 324 -10.69 25.27 131.67
CA TRP A 324 -9.96 24.08 132.10
C TRP A 324 -8.73 24.56 132.87
N VAL A 325 -8.78 24.48 134.21
CA VAL A 325 -7.77 25.04 135.09
C VAL A 325 -6.68 23.99 135.36
N MET A 326 -5.52 24.20 134.75
CA MET A 326 -4.32 23.38 134.91
C MET A 326 -3.65 23.69 136.25
N SER A 327 -3.68 22.71 137.14
CA SER A 327 -3.25 22.77 138.53
C SER A 327 -2.08 21.83 138.82
N ASP A 328 -1.38 21.34 137.80
CA ASP A 328 -0.24 20.43 137.95
C ASP A 328 0.90 21.01 138.79
N ALA A 329 1.20 22.30 138.62
CA ALA A 329 2.34 22.95 139.28
C ALA A 329 2.06 23.46 140.70
N ALA A 330 0.83 23.88 140.99
CA ALA A 330 0.42 24.44 142.29
C ALA A 330 -1.10 24.51 142.39
N ALA A 331 -1.64 24.66 143.60
CA ALA A 331 -3.05 24.96 143.80
C ALA A 331 -3.44 26.27 143.09
N ARG A 332 -4.61 26.29 142.45
CA ARG A 332 -5.09 27.42 141.64
C ARG A 332 -6.43 27.95 142.15
N THR A 333 -6.68 29.22 141.84
CA THR A 333 -7.94 29.88 142.16
C THR A 333 -8.64 30.35 140.89
N ALA A 334 -9.86 29.88 140.68
CA ALA A 334 -10.78 30.38 139.67
C ALA A 334 -11.80 31.31 140.36
N THR A 335 -11.71 32.61 140.11
CA THR A 335 -12.57 33.62 140.69
C THR A 335 -13.80 33.80 139.81
N LEU A 336 -14.99 33.63 140.40
CA LEU A 336 -16.26 33.84 139.71
C LEU A 336 -16.42 35.33 139.31
N PRO A 337 -17.24 35.64 138.27
CA PRO A 337 -17.56 37.02 137.94
C PRO A 337 -18.07 37.80 139.16
N SER A 338 -17.63 39.06 139.32
CA SER A 338 -18.03 39.91 140.46
C SER A 338 -19.48 40.40 140.37
N ASN A 339 -20.00 40.56 139.14
CA ASN A 339 -21.32 41.11 138.85
C ASN A 339 -22.11 40.25 137.85
N PRO A 340 -22.39 38.96 138.14
CA PRO A 340 -23.14 38.09 137.24
C PRO A 340 -24.60 38.53 137.13
N SER A 341 -25.17 38.47 135.92
CA SER A 341 -26.62 38.56 135.70
C SER A 341 -27.28 37.19 135.89
N THR A 342 -28.57 37.16 136.22
CA THR A 342 -29.32 35.89 136.32
C THR A 342 -29.23 35.11 135.01
N GLY A 343 -28.86 33.83 135.09
CA GLY A 343 -28.65 32.96 133.93
C GLY A 343 -27.20 32.94 133.42
N THR A 344 -26.30 33.75 133.99
CA THR A 344 -24.86 33.62 133.70
C THR A 344 -24.39 32.22 134.08
N GLU A 345 -23.85 31.50 133.10
CA GLU A 345 -23.22 30.19 133.30
C GLU A 345 -21.71 30.32 133.18
N VAL A 346 -20.98 29.63 134.04
CA VAL A 346 -19.55 29.36 133.88
C VAL A 346 -19.30 27.88 134.16
N GLN A 347 -18.30 27.30 133.50
CA GLN A 347 -17.84 25.94 133.82
C GLN A 347 -16.37 25.97 134.17
N VAL A 348 -16.02 25.32 135.27
CA VAL A 348 -14.64 25.17 135.73
C VAL A 348 -14.33 23.70 135.84
N ALA A 349 -13.36 23.24 135.04
CA ALA A 349 -12.77 21.93 135.17
C ALA A 349 -11.45 22.05 135.93
N ARG A 350 -11.22 21.19 136.93
CA ARG A 350 -9.86 20.98 137.43
C ARG A 350 -9.14 20.00 136.52
N VAL A 351 -7.90 20.31 136.18
CA VAL A 351 -7.00 19.38 135.51
C VAL A 351 -5.67 19.42 136.25
N GLY A 352 -5.20 18.30 136.78
CA GLY A 352 -3.94 18.17 137.49
C GLY A 352 -4.05 17.88 138.99
N ALA A 353 -2.89 17.72 139.62
CA ALA A 353 -2.78 17.11 140.95
C ALA A 353 -3.21 18.01 142.12
N ASN A 354 -3.07 19.34 142.01
CA ASN A 354 -3.34 20.24 143.13
C ASN A 354 -4.80 20.71 143.15
N LEU A 355 -5.27 21.20 144.29
CA LEU A 355 -6.66 21.65 144.45
C LEU A 355 -6.94 22.92 143.61
N VAL A 356 -8.14 22.99 143.03
CA VAL A 356 -8.64 24.22 142.39
C VAL A 356 -9.74 24.82 143.27
N THR A 357 -9.50 26.02 143.78
CA THR A 357 -10.49 26.77 144.56
C THR A 357 -11.29 27.67 143.64
N ILE A 358 -12.60 27.47 143.58
CA ILE A 358 -13.55 28.43 143.04
C ILE A 358 -13.78 29.51 144.10
N ASN A 359 -13.18 30.68 143.88
CA ASN A 359 -13.40 31.84 144.71
C ASN A 359 -14.77 32.46 144.39
N ARG A 360 -15.63 32.51 145.40
CA ARG A 360 -17.02 32.97 145.30
C ARG A 360 -17.18 34.45 144.94
N ASN A 361 -16.09 35.21 145.07
CA ASN A 361 -15.99 36.62 144.71
C ASN A 361 -17.15 37.47 145.25
N GLY A 362 -17.46 37.29 146.53
CA GLY A 362 -18.48 38.06 147.24
C GLY A 362 -19.91 37.51 147.14
N LYS A 363 -20.26 36.72 146.12
CA LYS A 363 -21.56 35.99 146.07
C LYS A 363 -21.47 34.68 146.86
N THR A 364 -22.59 34.11 147.29
CA THR A 364 -22.58 32.78 147.93
C THR A 364 -22.54 31.69 146.85
N ILE A 365 -21.98 30.53 147.18
CA ILE A 365 -22.03 29.32 146.33
C ILE A 365 -22.91 28.30 147.04
N ALA A 366 -23.95 27.81 146.36
CA ALA A 366 -24.97 26.91 146.92
C ALA A 366 -25.60 27.44 148.23
N GLY A 367 -25.70 28.78 148.37
CA GLY A 367 -26.18 29.43 149.60
C GLY A 367 -25.15 29.55 150.72
N LEU A 368 -23.95 28.98 150.58
CA LEU A 368 -22.88 29.01 151.57
C LEU A 368 -21.93 30.20 151.35
N SER A 369 -21.39 30.74 152.45
CA SER A 369 -20.44 31.87 152.45
C SER A 369 -18.97 31.43 152.31
N GLU A 370 -18.75 30.21 151.83
CA GLU A 370 -17.44 29.58 151.66
C GLU A 370 -17.08 29.46 150.17
N ASN A 371 -15.79 29.32 149.88
CA ASN A 371 -15.31 29.02 148.54
C ASN A 371 -15.51 27.53 148.25
N LEU A 372 -15.82 27.18 147.00
CA LEU A 372 -15.93 25.79 146.60
C LEU A 372 -14.55 25.27 146.17
N VAL A 373 -14.14 24.12 146.68
CA VAL A 373 -12.88 23.48 146.27
C VAL A 373 -13.22 22.29 145.38
N ILE A 374 -12.54 22.19 144.24
CA ILE A 374 -12.52 21.00 143.40
C ILE A 374 -11.28 20.19 143.79
N ASP A 375 -11.51 19.02 144.35
CA ASP A 375 -10.52 18.09 144.88
C ASP A 375 -10.35 16.79 144.07
N GLU A 376 -11.27 16.53 143.14
CA GLU A 376 -11.21 15.45 142.15
C GLU A 376 -10.64 15.94 140.80
N ASP A 377 -9.75 15.15 140.19
CA ASP A 377 -9.13 15.53 138.92
C ASP A 377 -10.13 15.33 137.79
N LEU A 378 -10.04 16.18 136.75
CA LEU A 378 -10.98 16.26 135.63
C LEU A 378 -12.43 16.57 136.02
N ARG A 379 -12.67 16.94 137.29
CA ARG A 379 -14.01 17.28 137.72
C ARG A 379 -14.43 18.62 137.14
N ILE A 380 -15.55 18.60 136.42
CA ILE A 380 -16.20 19.80 135.88
C ILE A 380 -17.32 20.23 136.82
N VAL A 381 -17.25 21.49 137.22
CA VAL A 381 -18.28 22.17 137.97
C VAL A 381 -18.90 23.22 137.08
N SER A 382 -20.18 23.05 136.78
CA SER A 382 -20.98 24.08 136.12
C SER A 382 -21.69 24.90 137.18
N LEU A 383 -21.52 26.22 137.11
CA LEU A 383 -22.16 27.16 138.01
C LEU A 383 -23.07 28.09 137.22
N THR A 384 -24.30 28.21 137.67
CA THR A 384 -25.26 29.17 137.11
C THR A 384 -25.68 30.15 138.19
N TYR A 385 -25.53 31.44 137.93
CA TYR A 385 -26.00 32.47 138.84
C TYR A 385 -27.52 32.63 138.75
N VAL A 386 -28.24 32.41 139.85
CA VAL A 386 -29.71 32.49 139.88
C VAL A 386 -30.23 33.79 140.49
N GLY A 387 -29.42 34.85 140.46
CA GLY A 387 -29.78 36.20 140.93
C GLY A 387 -29.34 36.50 142.36
N SER A 388 -29.26 35.49 143.24
CA SER A 388 -28.82 35.65 144.64
C SER A 388 -27.59 34.82 145.01
N THR A 389 -27.43 33.63 144.42
CA THR A 389 -26.36 32.67 144.70
C THR A 389 -25.94 31.97 143.42
N TRP A 390 -24.73 31.40 143.42
CA TRP A 390 -24.32 30.46 142.38
C TRP A 390 -24.89 29.09 142.71
N ARG A 391 -25.74 28.55 141.84
CA ARG A 391 -26.14 27.14 141.94
C ARG A 391 -25.06 26.29 141.30
N VAL A 392 -24.61 25.30 142.04
CA VAL A 392 -23.69 24.28 141.54
C VAL A 392 -24.53 23.18 140.92
N THR A 393 -24.31 22.92 139.65
CA THR A 393 -24.85 21.77 138.96
C THR A 393 -23.66 20.87 138.65
N ALA A 394 -23.58 19.73 139.33
CA ALA A 394 -22.54 18.75 139.07
C ALA A 394 -22.66 18.25 137.63
N GLY A 395 -21.69 18.57 136.77
CA GLY A 395 -21.53 17.89 135.49
C GLY A 395 -20.92 16.51 135.74
N SER A 396 -21.55 15.45 135.21
CA SER A 396 -20.94 14.12 135.23
C SER A 396 -19.71 14.10 134.32
N ILE A 397 -18.75 13.23 134.67
CA ILE A 397 -17.56 12.93 133.88
C ILE A 397 -18.01 12.53 132.46
N ALA A 398 -17.52 13.24 131.45
CA ALA A 398 -17.58 12.83 130.06
C ALA A 398 -16.15 12.78 129.53
#